data_AF-W2PI05-F1
#
_entry.id   AF-W2PI05-F1
#
_cell.length_a   1.000
_cell.length_b   1.000
_cell.length_c   1.000
_cell.angle_alpha   90.00
_cell.angle_beta   90.00
_cell.angle_gamma   90.00
#
_symmetry.space_group_name_H-M   'P 1'
#
loop_
_entity.id
_entity.type
_entity.pdbx_description
1 polymer ?
#
loop_
_entity_poly.entity_id
_entity_poly.type
_entity_poly.pdbx_seq_one_letter_code
_entity_poly.pdbx_strand_id
1 'polypeptide(L)'
;MAPADVLVASPVNGMVGLEMCSATPPDNCKSPHTPRLLQRAGILALEQIAADEMDASTPHETNTGAETSATSPTAAKRKRQSLSPTTSGSLDSEGPETSPDELEDSQPSRPLPEDKEVKSPTPTIKRFVAKNRERKRRKVDVIENALKRFHEEETKTPRCVEFTTICHPKYRNRKREATKMRVQVGVSLAQGARPYMEDRYSVVERLLDDDEDVDSSPSLLAVYDGHNGAYASEYARRRFRDLLGESEDLMEISRRSQHSELTEDDVEKVRELLVDAFATIDAEILQRTVILNKRDGSTVLLGLLVGGKLFVANLGDSRAVLAQADDSSDDEEEEEVPSAVRLSVDHKPDLKEETERVEEAGGKVIFSGCWRVAHDQIPLRLAISRSLGDHPLKTNLPASCSAPLVSVVPDVRVLNVEAAGEYLVFASDGLWDRLSDDDAAKIVRAKVAEFHWSEEPTSSEDVTKEALQFAANALVEAALLKRSMDNITAMVISFSELVDEDTNA
;
A
#
# COMPACT_ATOMS: atom_id res chain seq x y z
N MET A 1 -53.14 -23.43 1.18
CA MET A 1 -54.08 -22.70 2.06
C MET A 1 -53.48 -21.33 2.33
N ALA A 2 -54.05 -20.30 1.71
CA ALA A 2 -53.90 -18.88 2.03
C ALA A 2 -54.84 -18.56 3.25
N PRO A 3 -54.96 -17.32 3.81
CA PRO A 3 -54.77 -16.02 3.14
C PRO A 3 -54.33 -14.79 3.98
N ALA A 4 -54.25 -13.66 3.25
CA ALA A 4 -54.55 -12.26 3.59
C ALA A 4 -53.59 -11.52 4.58
N ASP A 5 -53.22 -10.26 4.37
CA ASP A 5 -54.01 -9.12 3.90
C ASP A 5 -53.29 -8.16 2.93
N VAL A 6 -54.09 -7.60 2.02
CA VAL A 6 -53.83 -6.40 1.23
C VAL A 6 -54.91 -5.40 1.64
N LEU A 7 -54.56 -4.13 1.91
CA LEU A 7 -55.38 -2.98 1.52
C LEU A 7 -54.54 -1.70 1.42
N VAL A 8 -54.91 -0.93 0.40
CA VAL A 8 -54.24 0.21 -0.23
C VAL A 8 -54.90 1.52 0.24
N ALA A 9 -54.15 2.62 0.36
CA ALA A 9 -54.64 3.98 0.08
C ALA A 9 -53.49 4.99 -0.17
N SER A 10 -53.79 6.00 -1.00
CA SER A 10 -52.92 6.85 -1.83
C SER A 10 -52.47 8.18 -1.15
N PRO A 11 -51.70 9.07 -1.84
CA PRO A 11 -50.84 10.10 -1.26
C PRO A 11 -51.50 11.47 -1.13
N VAL A 12 -50.94 12.35 -0.28
CA VAL A 12 -51.26 13.78 -0.27
C VAL A 12 -50.00 14.62 -0.14
N ASN A 13 -49.90 15.59 -1.05
CA ASN A 13 -48.93 16.67 -1.16
C ASN A 13 -48.65 17.42 0.15
N GLY A 14 -47.40 17.82 0.33
CA GLY A 14 -46.99 18.83 1.32
C GLY A 14 -45.63 19.43 0.96
N MET A 15 -45.62 20.40 0.03
CA MET A 15 -44.53 21.36 -0.09
C MET A 15 -44.43 22.17 1.21
N VAL A 16 -43.27 22.19 1.85
CA VAL A 16 -42.85 23.29 2.73
C VAL A 16 -41.38 23.57 2.44
N GLY A 17 -41.11 24.76 1.92
CA GLY A 17 -39.77 25.31 1.78
C GLY A 17 -39.27 25.86 3.11
N LEU A 18 -37.97 25.75 3.33
CA LEU A 18 -37.16 26.49 4.31
C LEU A 18 -35.79 26.64 3.66
N GLU A 19 -35.61 27.74 2.92
CA GLU A 19 -34.88 28.94 3.34
C GLU A 19 -33.41 28.66 3.68
N MET A 20 -32.56 29.05 2.74
CA MET A 20 -31.13 29.14 2.88
C MET A 20 -30.79 30.30 3.82
N CYS A 21 -30.14 30.01 4.94
CA CYS A 21 -29.43 31.01 5.72
C CYS A 21 -27.96 30.99 5.32
N SER A 22 -27.59 31.91 4.44
CA SER A 22 -26.23 32.35 4.23
C SER A 22 -25.73 33.06 5.49
N ALA A 23 -24.72 32.50 6.14
CA ALA A 23 -23.95 33.20 7.16
C ALA A 23 -22.51 33.32 6.68
N THR A 24 -22.15 34.51 6.18
CA THR A 24 -20.77 34.98 6.06
C THR A 24 -20.28 35.46 7.43
N PRO A 25 -19.05 35.11 7.82
CA PRO A 25 -18.26 35.93 8.74
C PRO A 25 -16.85 36.23 8.13
N PRO A 26 -16.05 37.14 8.69
CA PRO A 26 -15.60 38.36 8.02
C PRO A 26 -14.20 38.28 7.41
N ASP A 27 -13.99 39.13 6.39
CA ASP A 27 -12.68 39.58 5.95
C ASP A 27 -11.89 40.22 7.11
N ASN A 28 -10.78 39.60 7.51
CA ASN A 28 -9.48 40.27 7.70
C ASN A 28 -8.46 39.32 8.34
N CYS A 29 -7.57 38.76 7.51
CA CYS A 29 -6.16 38.65 7.85
C CYS A 29 -5.35 38.65 6.55
N LYS A 30 -4.62 39.74 6.33
CA LYS A 30 -3.76 39.95 5.17
C LYS A 30 -2.68 38.88 5.13
N SER A 31 -2.61 38.15 4.03
CA SER A 31 -1.48 37.28 3.70
C SER A 31 -0.19 38.09 3.52
N PRO A 32 0.97 37.56 3.90
CA PRO A 32 2.20 37.91 3.22
C PRO A 32 2.19 37.17 1.87
N HIS A 33 2.25 37.95 0.80
CA HIS A 33 2.44 37.48 -0.56
C HIS A 33 3.69 36.59 -0.70
N THR A 34 3.49 35.28 -0.91
CA THR A 34 4.58 34.38 -1.35
C THR A 34 4.25 33.27 -2.37
N PRO A 35 3.08 33.15 -3.04
CA PRO A 35 2.96 32.13 -4.10
C PRO A 35 3.34 32.60 -5.51
N ARG A 36 3.76 33.87 -5.72
CA ARG A 36 4.07 34.37 -7.08
C ARG A 36 5.53 34.16 -7.52
N LEU A 37 6.46 33.87 -6.61
CA LEU A 37 7.87 33.65 -6.96
C LEU A 37 8.17 32.19 -7.35
N LEU A 38 7.52 31.21 -6.72
CA LEU A 38 7.65 29.78 -7.05
C LEU A 38 7.01 29.43 -8.40
N GLN A 39 5.88 30.07 -8.73
CA GLN A 39 5.22 29.94 -10.02
C GLN A 39 6.12 30.40 -11.19
N ARG A 40 6.92 31.46 -10.97
CA ARG A 40 7.86 31.98 -11.98
C ARG A 40 9.10 31.10 -12.13
N ALA A 41 9.61 30.51 -11.04
CA ALA A 41 10.75 29.60 -11.11
C ALA A 41 10.41 28.28 -11.83
N GLY A 42 9.21 27.74 -11.61
CA GLY A 42 8.72 26.55 -12.32
C GLY A 42 8.49 26.81 -13.82
N ILE A 43 7.92 27.97 -14.17
CA ILE A 43 7.71 28.36 -15.58
C ILE A 43 9.05 28.60 -16.29
N LEU A 44 10.02 29.29 -15.66
CA LEU A 44 11.35 29.50 -16.24
C LEU A 44 12.12 28.19 -16.44
N ALA A 45 11.96 27.20 -15.55
CA ALA A 45 12.57 25.89 -15.71
C ALA A 45 11.96 25.13 -16.90
N LEU A 46 10.65 25.23 -17.13
CA LEU A 46 9.96 24.63 -18.27
C LEU A 46 10.31 25.35 -19.59
N GLU A 47 10.44 26.67 -19.58
CA GLU A 47 10.88 27.46 -20.74
C GLU A 47 12.35 27.18 -21.10
N GLN A 48 13.23 26.97 -20.11
CA GLN A 48 14.63 26.57 -20.34
C GLN A 48 14.72 25.17 -20.96
N ILE A 49 13.88 24.23 -20.52
CA ILE A 49 13.79 22.87 -21.11
C ILE A 49 13.31 22.95 -22.57
N ALA A 50 12.35 23.82 -22.88
CA ALA A 50 11.86 24.03 -24.24
C ALA A 50 12.91 24.71 -25.14
N ALA A 51 13.68 25.67 -24.61
CA ALA A 51 14.76 26.34 -25.33
C ALA A 51 15.92 25.38 -25.66
N ASP A 52 16.32 24.53 -24.70
CA ASP A 52 17.36 23.52 -24.89
C ASP A 52 16.95 22.43 -25.90
N GLU A 53 15.64 22.20 -26.11
CA GLU A 53 15.12 21.30 -27.15
C GLU A 53 15.10 21.93 -28.55
N MET A 54 14.97 23.26 -28.67
CA MET A 54 15.05 23.96 -29.95
C MET A 54 16.50 24.12 -30.45
N ASP A 55 17.45 24.36 -29.53
CA ASP A 55 18.87 24.55 -29.88
C ASP A 55 19.57 23.25 -30.31
N ALA A 56 18.98 22.09 -30.00
CA ALA A 56 19.48 20.78 -30.44
C ALA A 56 19.06 20.38 -31.87
N SER A 57 18.33 21.24 -32.59
CA SER A 57 17.71 20.91 -33.89
C SER A 57 18.23 21.69 -35.11
N THR A 58 19.25 22.53 -34.98
CA THR A 58 19.89 23.22 -36.12
C THR A 58 21.09 22.45 -36.68
N PRO A 59 21.07 21.99 -37.95
CA PRO A 59 22.25 21.47 -38.61
C PRO A 59 23.07 22.62 -39.22
N HIS A 60 24.34 22.71 -38.86
CA HIS A 60 25.32 23.57 -39.51
C HIS A 60 25.60 23.06 -40.94
N GLU A 61 25.20 23.82 -41.96
CA GLU A 61 25.71 23.67 -43.32
C GLU A 61 27.12 24.27 -43.42
N THR A 62 28.09 23.46 -43.86
CA THR A 62 29.38 23.95 -44.34
C THR A 62 29.45 23.79 -45.86
N ASN A 63 29.70 24.94 -46.48
CA ASN A 63 29.79 25.19 -47.91
C ASN A 63 31.17 24.76 -48.44
N THR A 64 31.22 23.85 -49.42
CA THR A 64 32.33 23.75 -50.40
C THR A 64 31.78 23.25 -51.73
N GLY A 65 31.94 24.07 -52.78
CA GLY A 65 31.55 23.73 -54.15
C GLY A 65 32.67 23.06 -54.94
N ALA A 66 32.29 22.18 -55.87
CA ALA A 66 32.90 22.00 -57.19
C ALA A 66 31.97 21.16 -58.10
N GLU A 67 31.85 21.60 -59.35
CA GLU A 67 30.98 21.15 -60.45
C GLU A 67 31.29 19.70 -60.91
N THR A 68 30.35 18.90 -61.46
CA THR A 68 30.00 18.90 -62.89
C THR A 68 28.92 17.84 -63.26
N SER A 69 28.11 18.21 -64.27
CA SER A 69 27.42 17.40 -65.31
C SER A 69 26.40 16.29 -64.99
N ALA A 70 25.12 16.65 -65.23
CA ALA A 70 24.14 16.05 -66.16
C ALA A 70 23.99 14.52 -66.31
N THR A 71 22.79 13.99 -66.00
CA THR A 71 21.77 13.43 -66.96
C THR A 71 20.77 12.49 -66.26
N SER A 72 19.48 12.74 -66.44
CA SER A 72 18.37 11.75 -66.41
C SER A 72 18.28 11.02 -67.77
N PRO A 73 17.45 9.96 -68.04
CA PRO A 73 16.26 9.42 -67.33
C PRO A 73 16.34 7.86 -67.21
N THR A 74 15.39 7.02 -66.76
CA THR A 74 14.03 6.69 -67.27
C THR A 74 13.39 5.57 -66.40
N ALA A 75 12.07 5.44 -66.54
CA ALA A 75 11.17 4.47 -65.90
C ALA A 75 11.17 3.04 -66.48
N ALA A 76 10.74 2.05 -65.68
CA ALA A 76 9.87 0.90 -66.06
C ALA A 76 9.53 0.08 -64.79
N LYS A 77 8.28 -0.07 -64.30
CA LYS A 77 7.12 -0.87 -64.75
C LYS A 77 7.29 -2.41 -64.78
N ARG A 78 6.31 -3.09 -64.14
CA ARG A 78 5.86 -4.51 -64.24
C ARG A 78 6.47 -5.48 -63.20
N LYS A 79 5.76 -6.47 -62.64
CA LYS A 79 4.41 -7.03 -62.87
C LYS A 79 3.97 -7.85 -61.64
N ARG A 80 2.66 -7.86 -61.41
CA ARG A 80 1.87 -8.80 -60.58
C ARG A 80 2.17 -10.28 -60.89
N GLN A 81 1.96 -11.16 -59.90
CA GLN A 81 1.02 -12.28 -60.05
C GLN A 81 0.55 -12.87 -58.71
N SER A 82 -0.76 -13.00 -58.62
CA SER A 82 -1.59 -13.65 -57.62
C SER A 82 -1.89 -15.10 -58.02
N LEU A 83 -2.20 -15.98 -57.06
CA LEU A 83 -3.48 -16.72 -56.91
C LEU A 83 -3.35 -17.94 -55.97
N SER A 84 -4.35 -18.09 -55.11
CA SER A 84 -4.74 -19.22 -54.23
C SER A 84 -5.55 -20.29 -55.04
N PRO A 85 -6.38 -21.23 -54.49
CA PRO A 85 -6.68 -21.69 -53.10
C PRO A 85 -6.91 -23.24 -52.94
N THR A 86 -7.56 -23.67 -51.82
CA THR A 86 -8.29 -24.94 -51.49
C THR A 86 -7.47 -26.11 -50.87
N THR A 87 -7.88 -26.90 -49.86
CA THR A 87 -9.21 -27.34 -49.34
C THR A 87 -9.10 -28.07 -47.96
N SER A 88 -10.17 -27.96 -47.15
CA SER A 88 -10.79 -28.84 -46.10
C SER A 88 -10.14 -30.11 -45.49
N GLY A 89 -10.41 -30.34 -44.18
CA GLY A 89 -10.45 -31.66 -43.53
C GLY A 89 -10.63 -31.60 -41.99
N SER A 90 -11.51 -32.43 -41.42
CA SER A 90 -12.03 -32.46 -40.04
C SER A 90 -11.70 -33.79 -39.33
N LEU A 91 -11.72 -33.81 -37.97
CA LEU A 91 -12.18 -34.85 -37.00
C LEU A 91 -11.24 -35.11 -35.80
N ASP A 92 -11.82 -34.99 -34.59
CA ASP A 92 -11.82 -35.79 -33.33
C ASP A 92 -10.60 -36.71 -33.02
N SER A 93 -10.15 -37.02 -31.79
CA SER A 93 -10.78 -37.23 -30.47
C SER A 93 -9.71 -37.49 -29.38
N GLU A 94 -10.05 -37.16 -28.13
CA GLU A 94 -9.72 -37.78 -26.82
C GLU A 94 -8.30 -38.32 -26.44
N GLY A 95 -7.87 -37.90 -25.23
CA GLY A 95 -7.60 -38.86 -24.13
C GLY A 95 -6.14 -39.22 -23.81
N PRO A 96 -5.82 -39.56 -22.54
CA PRO A 96 -4.64 -39.05 -21.85
C PRO A 96 -3.60 -40.12 -21.46
N GLU A 97 -2.54 -39.66 -20.77
CA GLU A 97 -1.83 -40.33 -19.66
C GLU A 97 -0.30 -40.53 -19.78
N THR A 98 0.36 -40.06 -18.73
CA THR A 98 1.47 -40.67 -17.96
C THR A 98 2.89 -40.75 -18.54
N SER A 99 3.82 -40.11 -17.81
CA SER A 99 5.23 -40.47 -17.61
C SER A 99 5.34 -41.84 -16.87
N PRO A 100 6.49 -42.58 -16.86
CA PRO A 100 7.72 -42.16 -16.19
C PRO A 100 9.08 -42.70 -16.75
N ASP A 101 10.16 -42.12 -16.21
CA ASP A 101 11.52 -42.60 -15.87
C ASP A 101 12.52 -43.25 -16.86
N GLU A 102 13.71 -42.61 -16.84
CA GLU A 102 15.13 -43.06 -16.76
C GLU A 102 15.63 -44.39 -17.38
N LEU A 103 16.69 -44.32 -18.21
CA LEU A 103 18.09 -44.72 -17.88
C LEU A 103 18.98 -44.93 -19.15
N GLU A 104 20.20 -44.38 -19.08
CA GLU A 104 21.53 -44.86 -19.59
C GLU A 104 21.69 -45.27 -21.08
N ASP A 105 22.84 -45.17 -21.75
CA ASP A 105 24.16 -44.53 -21.68
C ASP A 105 24.83 -44.94 -23.03
N SER A 106 25.92 -44.28 -23.44
CA SER A 106 26.96 -44.69 -24.42
C SER A 106 27.19 -43.73 -25.61
N GLN A 107 28.30 -42.98 -25.45
CA GLN A 107 29.13 -42.15 -26.34
C GLN A 107 29.47 -42.73 -27.75
N PRO A 108 30.20 -42.04 -28.69
CA PRO A 108 31.03 -40.82 -28.52
C PRO A 108 30.95 -39.71 -29.59
N SER A 109 31.51 -38.57 -29.16
CA SER A 109 31.74 -37.27 -29.79
C SER A 109 32.70 -37.25 -31.00
N ARG A 110 32.44 -36.30 -31.91
CA ARG A 110 33.37 -35.74 -32.92
C ARG A 110 33.21 -34.21 -33.01
N PRO A 111 34.21 -33.45 -33.50
CA PRO A 111 34.73 -32.26 -32.83
C PRO A 111 34.13 -30.91 -33.29
N LEU A 112 34.29 -29.92 -32.41
CA LEU A 112 33.98 -28.49 -32.57
C LEU A 112 34.74 -27.82 -33.73
N PRO A 113 34.15 -26.81 -34.39
CA PRO A 113 34.91 -25.77 -35.07
C PRO A 113 34.94 -24.47 -34.24
N GLU A 114 36.18 -24.06 -33.98
CA GLU A 114 36.76 -22.72 -33.80
C GLU A 114 35.86 -21.49 -33.61
N ASP A 115 36.22 -20.73 -32.56
CA ASP A 115 35.77 -19.39 -32.21
C ASP A 115 35.82 -18.40 -33.38
N LYS A 116 34.67 -17.76 -33.64
CA LYS A 116 34.62 -16.47 -34.35
C LYS A 116 34.25 -15.38 -33.36
N GLU A 117 35.22 -14.52 -33.08
CA GLU A 117 35.07 -13.26 -32.35
C GLU A 117 33.84 -12.48 -32.84
N VAL A 118 32.87 -12.27 -31.94
CA VAL A 118 31.77 -11.34 -32.15
C VAL A 118 32.34 -9.92 -32.03
N LYS A 119 32.48 -9.23 -33.16
CA LYS A 119 32.85 -7.80 -33.21
C LYS A 119 31.86 -6.97 -32.38
N SER A 120 32.41 -6.21 -31.44
CA SER A 120 31.68 -5.25 -30.60
C SER A 120 30.89 -4.20 -31.44
N PRO A 121 29.73 -3.73 -30.96
CA PRO A 121 28.96 -2.72 -31.68
C PRO A 121 29.67 -1.36 -31.67
N THR A 122 29.70 -0.73 -32.84
CA THR A 122 30.31 0.55 -33.20
C THR A 122 29.89 1.69 -32.23
N PRO A 123 30.78 2.64 -31.88
CA PRO A 123 30.59 3.62 -30.79
C PRO A 123 29.33 4.51 -30.89
N THR A 124 28.74 4.64 -32.07
CA THR A 124 27.57 5.51 -32.31
C THR A 124 26.27 4.95 -31.71
N ILE A 125 26.06 3.63 -31.75
CA ILE A 125 24.85 2.99 -31.20
C ILE A 125 24.94 2.92 -29.67
N LYS A 126 26.13 2.63 -29.12
CA LYS A 126 26.37 2.67 -27.66
C LYS A 126 26.15 4.06 -27.08
N ARG A 127 26.58 5.13 -27.78
CA ARG A 127 26.32 6.52 -27.37
C ARG A 127 24.83 6.88 -27.43
N PHE A 128 24.08 6.40 -28.41
CA PHE A 128 22.65 6.70 -28.52
C PHE A 128 21.81 5.97 -27.45
N VAL A 129 22.13 4.70 -27.18
CA VAL A 129 21.48 3.91 -26.11
C VAL A 129 21.86 4.44 -24.72
N ALA A 130 23.13 4.84 -24.52
CA ALA A 130 23.58 5.47 -23.28
C ALA A 130 22.93 6.86 -23.07
N LYS A 131 22.85 7.70 -24.11
CA LYS A 131 22.17 9.00 -24.04
C LYS A 131 20.66 8.85 -23.78
N ASN A 132 20.00 7.84 -24.35
CA ASN A 132 18.59 7.56 -24.06
C ASN A 132 18.37 7.00 -22.66
N ARG A 133 19.27 6.16 -22.15
CA ARG A 133 19.25 5.70 -20.74
C ARG A 133 19.51 6.84 -19.78
N GLU A 134 20.45 7.73 -20.08
CA GLU A 134 20.78 8.88 -19.26
C GLU A 134 19.69 9.96 -19.29
N ARG A 135 19.05 10.19 -20.45
CA ARG A 135 17.89 11.08 -20.56
C ARG A 135 16.65 10.52 -19.86
N LYS A 136 16.45 9.20 -19.86
CA LYS A 136 15.43 8.52 -19.03
C LYS A 136 15.75 8.62 -17.54
N ARG A 137 17.02 8.40 -17.15
CA ARG A 137 17.47 8.53 -15.76
C ARG A 137 17.27 9.95 -15.24
N ARG A 138 17.71 10.96 -15.99
CA ARG A 138 17.46 12.38 -15.66
C ARG A 138 15.99 12.74 -15.56
N LYS A 139 15.11 12.17 -16.41
CA LYS A 139 13.65 12.37 -16.29
C LYS A 139 13.08 11.72 -15.04
N VAL A 140 13.56 10.52 -14.68
CA VAL A 140 13.21 9.85 -13.42
C VAL A 140 13.71 10.68 -12.23
N ASP A 141 14.95 11.16 -12.25
CA ASP A 141 15.53 11.97 -11.18
C ASP A 141 14.77 13.30 -10.98
N VAL A 142 14.26 13.91 -12.05
CA VAL A 142 13.43 15.14 -11.97
C VAL A 142 12.05 14.84 -11.37
N ILE A 143 11.42 13.72 -11.73
CA ILE A 143 10.14 13.30 -11.14
C ILE A 143 10.34 12.92 -9.67
N GLU A 144 11.40 12.17 -9.35
CA GLU A 144 11.75 11.77 -7.99
C GLU A 144 12.03 12.99 -7.11
N ASN A 145 12.76 13.99 -7.61
CA ASN A 145 13.01 15.23 -6.87
C ASN A 145 11.77 16.12 -6.74
N ALA A 146 10.88 16.15 -7.75
CA ALA A 146 9.61 16.87 -7.67
C ALA A 146 8.65 16.21 -6.66
N LEU A 147 8.61 14.87 -6.65
CA LEU A 147 7.88 14.09 -5.67
C LEU A 147 8.48 14.32 -4.27
N LYS A 148 9.79 14.20 -4.07
CA LYS A 148 10.43 14.46 -2.76
C LYS A 148 10.06 15.84 -2.21
N ARG A 149 10.12 16.89 -3.03
CA ARG A 149 9.71 18.25 -2.62
C ARG A 149 8.23 18.37 -2.29
N PHE A 150 7.36 17.68 -3.03
CA PHE A 150 5.94 17.64 -2.74
C PHE A 150 5.66 16.94 -1.41
N HIS A 151 6.31 15.80 -1.15
CA HIS A 151 6.21 15.09 0.13
C HIS A 151 6.74 15.95 1.29
N GLU A 152 7.87 16.65 1.11
CA GLU A 152 8.42 17.60 2.10
C GLU A 152 7.51 18.81 2.39
N GLU A 153 6.56 19.14 1.51
CA GLU A 153 5.56 20.19 1.74
C GLU A 153 4.29 19.64 2.41
N GLU A 154 3.87 18.41 2.07
CA GLU A 154 2.73 17.72 2.70
C GLU A 154 3.06 17.30 4.16
N THR A 155 4.32 16.96 4.47
CA THR A 155 4.77 16.63 5.84
C THR A 155 4.91 17.85 6.76
N LYS A 156 4.99 19.07 6.22
CA LYS A 156 5.09 20.32 7.00
C LYS A 156 3.76 20.78 7.60
N THR A 157 2.64 20.29 7.09
CA THR A 157 1.36 20.42 7.79
C THR A 157 1.28 19.33 8.85
N PRO A 158 1.26 19.67 10.15
CA PRO A 158 1.19 18.66 11.19
C PRO A 158 -0.18 17.99 11.11
N ARG A 159 -0.24 16.81 10.48
CA ARG A 159 -1.32 15.84 10.74
C ARG A 159 -0.86 14.89 11.83
N CYS A 160 -0.48 15.48 12.96
CA CYS A 160 -0.37 14.76 14.22
C CYS A 160 -1.78 14.65 14.80
N VAL A 161 -2.40 13.49 14.69
CA VAL A 161 -3.39 13.11 15.72
C VAL A 161 -2.57 12.52 16.86
N GLU A 162 -2.06 13.41 17.69
CA GLU A 162 -1.38 13.10 18.94
C GLU A 162 -2.30 12.32 19.89
N PHE A 163 -1.71 11.30 20.51
CA PHE A 163 -2.07 10.61 21.74
C PHE A 163 -3.53 10.15 21.96
N THR A 164 -3.67 8.83 22.03
CA THR A 164 -4.34 8.25 23.20
C THR A 164 -3.62 6.97 23.53
N THR A 165 -2.84 6.99 24.62
CA THR A 165 -2.58 5.76 25.35
C THR A 165 -3.94 5.25 25.76
N ILE A 166 -4.46 4.24 25.06
CA ILE A 166 -5.61 3.50 25.54
C ILE A 166 -5.03 2.63 26.65
N CYS A 167 -4.72 3.22 27.80
CA CYS A 167 -4.48 2.44 29.00
C CYS A 167 -5.84 1.95 29.46
N HIS A 168 -6.01 0.64 29.53
CA HIS A 168 -7.11 0.08 30.29
C HIS A 168 -7.05 0.64 31.74
N PRO A 169 -8.14 1.21 32.30
CA PRO A 169 -8.13 1.89 33.60
C PRO A 169 -7.62 1.03 34.77
N LYS A 170 -7.71 -0.31 34.65
CA LYS A 170 -7.22 -1.29 35.65
C LYS A 170 -5.69 -1.37 35.80
N TYR A 171 -4.88 -0.92 34.83
CA TYR A 171 -3.41 -1.07 34.88
C TYR A 171 -2.64 0.23 35.19
N ARG A 172 -3.35 1.29 35.59
CA ARG A 172 -2.85 2.65 35.78
C ARG A 172 -1.72 2.83 36.82
N ASN A 173 -1.34 1.79 37.58
CA ASN A 173 -0.49 1.91 38.77
C ASN A 173 0.73 0.97 38.87
N ARG A 174 1.15 0.28 37.81
CA ARG A 174 2.41 -0.49 37.84
C ARG A 174 3.49 0.21 37.02
N LYS A 175 4.44 0.85 37.70
CA LYS A 175 5.78 1.08 37.11
C LYS A 175 6.39 -0.30 36.89
N ARG A 176 6.40 -0.77 35.65
CA ARG A 176 7.17 -1.95 35.25
C ARG A 176 8.43 -1.46 34.53
N GLU A 177 9.53 -2.18 34.73
CA GLU A 177 10.72 -1.99 33.89
C GLU A 177 10.37 -2.38 32.45
N ALA A 178 11.12 -1.87 31.47
CA ALA A 178 10.89 -2.16 30.05
C ALA A 178 10.92 -3.68 29.81
N THR A 179 9.74 -4.30 29.79
CA THR A 179 9.59 -5.74 29.57
C THR A 179 9.62 -6.02 28.09
N LYS A 180 10.48 -6.96 27.69
CA LYS A 180 10.53 -7.45 26.30
C LYS A 180 9.17 -8.06 25.95
N MET A 181 8.65 -7.73 24.76
CA MET A 181 7.35 -8.18 24.29
C MET A 181 7.53 -9.14 23.12
N ARG A 182 6.88 -10.30 23.18
CA ARG A 182 6.75 -11.23 22.06
C ARG A 182 5.45 -10.95 21.31
N VAL A 183 5.51 -10.98 19.98
CA VAL A 183 4.34 -10.93 19.12
C VAL A 183 3.91 -12.34 18.75
N GLN A 184 2.63 -12.64 18.93
CA GLN A 184 1.99 -13.82 18.36
C GLN A 184 0.91 -13.42 17.37
N VAL A 185 0.78 -14.17 16.28
CA VAL A 185 -0.09 -13.80 15.16
C VAL A 185 -0.76 -15.03 14.57
N GLY A 186 -2.07 -14.94 14.34
CA GLY A 186 -2.82 -15.80 13.42
C GLY A 186 -3.21 -15.02 12.17
N VAL A 187 -3.08 -15.61 10.99
CA VAL A 187 -3.41 -14.94 9.71
C VAL A 187 -4.29 -15.85 8.85
N SER A 188 -5.41 -15.33 8.36
CA SER A 188 -6.27 -16.04 7.44
C SER A 188 -6.50 -15.23 6.17
N LEU A 189 -6.57 -15.92 5.04
CA LEU A 189 -6.76 -15.35 3.72
C LEU A 189 -7.85 -16.09 2.95
N ALA A 190 -8.65 -15.36 2.19
CA ALA A 190 -9.55 -15.92 1.22
C ALA A 190 -9.53 -15.09 -0.07
N GLN A 191 -9.42 -15.78 -1.22
CA GLN A 191 -9.61 -15.14 -2.52
C GLN A 191 -11.06 -14.62 -2.71
N GLY A 192 -12.01 -15.21 -1.99
CA GLY A 192 -13.42 -14.89 -2.13
C GLY A 192 -13.92 -15.19 -3.54
N ALA A 193 -14.78 -14.30 -4.07
CA ALA A 193 -15.37 -14.46 -5.39
C ALA A 193 -14.52 -13.85 -6.52
N ARG A 194 -13.40 -13.19 -6.20
CA ARG A 194 -12.49 -12.63 -7.21
C ARG A 194 -11.81 -13.76 -7.99
N PRO A 195 -11.51 -13.57 -9.29
CA PRO A 195 -10.73 -14.53 -10.07
C PRO A 195 -9.22 -14.46 -9.82
N TYR A 196 -8.79 -13.56 -8.92
CA TYR A 196 -7.40 -13.28 -8.59
C TYR A 196 -7.27 -13.02 -7.08
N MET A 197 -6.06 -13.18 -6.55
CA MET A 197 -5.68 -12.83 -5.17
C MET A 197 -4.59 -11.76 -5.20
N GLU A 198 -4.98 -10.50 -4.99
CA GLU A 198 -4.10 -9.32 -5.02
C GLU A 198 -3.64 -8.89 -3.62
N ASP A 199 -4.37 -9.32 -2.59
CA ASP A 199 -4.01 -9.21 -1.17
C ASP A 199 -2.68 -9.90 -0.82
N ARG A 200 -1.90 -9.28 0.07
CA ARG A 200 -0.67 -9.84 0.66
C ARG A 200 -0.60 -9.49 2.15
N TYR A 201 0.30 -10.15 2.88
CA TYR A 201 0.58 -9.83 4.28
C TYR A 201 2.06 -10.07 4.64
N SER A 202 2.54 -9.42 5.69
CA SER A 202 3.83 -9.69 6.32
C SER A 202 3.64 -10.07 7.79
N VAL A 203 4.32 -11.11 8.23
CA VAL A 203 4.61 -11.38 9.65
C VAL A 203 6.10 -11.64 9.75
N VAL A 204 6.84 -10.66 10.26
CA VAL A 204 8.28 -10.71 10.46
C VAL A 204 8.50 -10.47 11.96
N GLU A 205 8.66 -11.56 12.71
CA GLU A 205 8.82 -11.49 14.17
C GLU A 205 10.13 -10.80 14.58
N ARG A 206 11.17 -10.97 13.76
CA ARG A 206 12.48 -10.34 13.93
C ARG A 206 12.91 -9.73 12.60
N LEU A 207 12.98 -8.41 12.58
CA LEU A 207 13.29 -7.63 11.39
C LEU A 207 14.79 -7.45 11.19
N LEU A 208 15.53 -7.36 12.30
CA LEU A 208 16.98 -7.26 12.33
C LEU A 208 17.59 -8.65 12.61
N ASP A 209 18.52 -9.04 11.73
CA ASP A 209 19.35 -10.24 11.88
C ASP A 209 20.61 -9.87 12.66
N ASP A 210 20.49 -9.66 13.98
CA ASP A 210 21.65 -9.49 14.86
C ASP A 210 21.86 -10.78 15.67
N ASP A 211 22.99 -11.45 15.45
CA ASP A 211 23.32 -12.76 16.03
C ASP A 211 23.51 -12.69 17.56
N GLU A 212 23.72 -11.49 18.12
CA GLU A 212 24.02 -11.32 19.54
C GLU A 212 22.77 -11.17 20.44
N ASP A 213 21.63 -10.66 19.93
CA ASP A 213 20.47 -10.35 20.80
C ASP A 213 19.10 -10.49 20.11
N VAL A 214 18.59 -11.73 20.12
CA VAL A 214 17.37 -12.18 19.41
C VAL A 214 16.08 -11.50 19.88
N ASP A 215 15.99 -11.10 21.16
CA ASP A 215 14.70 -10.77 21.80
C ASP A 215 14.29 -9.29 21.73
N SER A 216 15.10 -8.43 21.11
CA SER A 216 14.82 -6.99 20.98
C SER A 216 14.77 -6.50 19.54
N SER A 217 14.83 -7.44 18.59
CA SER A 217 14.63 -7.17 17.18
C SER A 217 13.20 -6.67 16.94
N PRO A 218 12.98 -5.56 16.22
CA PRO A 218 11.66 -5.09 15.86
C PRO A 218 10.83 -6.16 15.16
N SER A 219 9.52 -6.14 15.38
CA SER A 219 8.58 -6.97 14.64
C SER A 219 7.80 -6.14 13.62
N LEU A 220 7.68 -6.64 12.39
CA LEU A 220 6.92 -6.00 11.32
C LEU A 220 5.72 -6.87 10.93
N LEU A 221 4.52 -6.31 11.08
CA LEU A 221 3.25 -6.89 10.70
C LEU A 221 2.61 -6.02 9.64
N ALA A 222 2.01 -6.59 8.59
CA ALA A 222 1.30 -5.76 7.63
C ALA A 222 0.24 -6.52 6.83
N VAL A 223 -0.79 -5.80 6.40
CA VAL A 223 -1.76 -6.20 5.38
C VAL A 223 -1.62 -5.25 4.19
N TYR A 224 -1.64 -5.81 2.98
CA TYR A 224 -1.52 -5.07 1.73
C TYR A 224 -2.69 -5.48 0.85
N ASP A 225 -3.64 -4.57 0.60
CA ASP A 225 -4.75 -4.81 -0.31
C ASP A 225 -4.37 -4.28 -1.69
N GLY A 226 -4.14 -5.19 -2.64
CA GLY A 226 -3.69 -4.85 -3.97
C GLY A 226 -4.86 -4.61 -4.92
N HIS A 227 -4.71 -3.63 -5.83
CA HIS A 227 -5.71 -3.36 -6.84
C HIS A 227 -5.09 -3.08 -8.22
N ASN A 228 -5.86 -3.38 -9.27
CA ASN A 228 -5.40 -3.32 -10.67
C ASN A 228 -4.21 -4.25 -10.98
N GLY A 229 -3.98 -5.27 -10.14
CA GLY A 229 -2.88 -6.21 -10.24
C GLY A 229 -2.10 -6.35 -8.93
N ALA A 230 -1.56 -7.54 -8.68
CA ALA A 230 -0.84 -7.88 -7.44
C ALA A 230 0.62 -7.35 -7.38
N TYR A 231 1.08 -6.56 -8.35
CA TYR A 231 2.50 -6.15 -8.39
C TYR A 231 2.87 -5.23 -7.24
N ALA A 232 2.04 -4.21 -6.98
CA ALA A 232 2.33 -3.21 -5.96
C ALA A 232 2.33 -3.82 -4.55
N SER A 233 1.33 -4.65 -4.22
CA SER A 233 1.23 -5.34 -2.94
C SER A 233 2.39 -6.34 -2.72
N GLU A 234 2.75 -7.13 -3.74
CA GLU A 234 3.89 -8.05 -3.65
C GLU A 234 5.23 -7.32 -3.53
N TYR A 235 5.39 -6.21 -4.25
CA TYR A 235 6.60 -5.39 -4.18
C TYR A 235 6.75 -4.73 -2.81
N ALA A 236 5.69 -4.09 -2.32
CA ALA A 236 5.65 -3.42 -1.02
C ALA A 236 6.00 -4.39 0.12
N ARG A 237 5.36 -5.57 0.15
CA ARG A 237 5.60 -6.59 1.18
C ARG A 237 7.07 -6.95 1.35
N ARG A 238 7.81 -7.11 0.25
CA ARG A 238 9.25 -7.42 0.29
C ARG A 238 10.06 -6.19 0.66
N ARG A 239 9.73 -5.05 0.06
CA ARG A 239 10.57 -3.85 0.16
C ARG A 239 10.49 -3.18 1.53
N PHE A 240 9.34 -3.20 2.21
CA PHE A 240 9.25 -2.71 3.60
C PHE A 240 10.14 -3.51 4.54
N ARG A 241 10.13 -4.84 4.42
CA ARG A 241 11.03 -5.71 5.19
C ARG A 241 12.49 -5.33 4.96
N ASP A 242 12.89 -5.22 3.69
CA ASP A 242 14.29 -4.95 3.35
C ASP A 242 14.72 -3.54 3.80
N LEU A 243 13.94 -2.49 3.49
CA LEU A 243 14.28 -1.11 3.85
C LEU A 243 14.35 -0.87 5.36
N LEU A 244 13.39 -1.37 6.11
CA LEU A 244 13.36 -1.19 7.56
C LEU A 244 14.40 -2.08 8.24
N GLY A 245 14.62 -3.30 7.73
CA GLY A 245 15.66 -4.21 8.24
C GLY A 245 17.09 -3.74 7.98
N GLU A 246 17.30 -2.89 6.97
CA GLU A 246 18.60 -2.27 6.63
C GLU A 246 18.78 -0.87 7.25
N SER A 247 17.82 -0.37 8.04
CA SER A 247 17.85 0.98 8.60
C SER A 247 18.80 1.08 9.80
N GLU A 248 19.90 1.83 9.64
CA GLU A 248 20.86 2.11 10.74
C GLU A 248 20.18 2.83 11.92
N ASP A 249 19.31 3.82 11.63
CA ASP A 249 18.56 4.54 12.65
C ASP A 249 17.66 3.60 13.47
N LEU A 250 16.94 2.69 12.79
CA LEU A 250 16.08 1.72 13.48
C LEU A 250 16.90 0.73 14.30
N MET A 251 18.06 0.28 13.81
CA MET A 251 18.99 -0.57 14.56
C MET A 251 19.49 0.12 15.83
N GLU A 252 19.88 1.39 15.74
CA GLU A 252 20.35 2.15 16.90
C GLU A 252 19.24 2.37 17.93
N ILE A 253 18.04 2.75 17.48
CA ILE A 253 16.88 2.91 18.35
C ILE A 253 16.54 1.59 19.04
N SER A 254 16.54 0.48 18.31
CA SER A 254 16.25 -0.85 18.85
C SER A 254 17.26 -1.24 19.94
N ARG A 255 18.55 -1.00 19.71
CA ARG A 255 19.62 -1.25 20.70
C ARG A 255 19.46 -0.39 21.96
N ARG A 256 19.14 0.91 21.80
CA ARG A 256 18.88 1.79 22.95
C ARG A 256 17.66 1.35 23.75
N SER A 257 16.62 0.87 23.05
CA SER A 257 15.38 0.41 23.68
C SER A 257 15.53 -0.80 24.61
N GLN A 258 16.65 -1.54 24.50
CA GLN A 258 16.99 -2.65 25.40
C GLN A 258 17.26 -2.19 26.84
N HIS A 259 17.77 -0.96 27.02
CA HIS A 259 18.25 -0.47 28.30
C HIS A 259 17.36 0.62 28.90
N SER A 260 16.46 1.19 28.10
CA SER A 260 15.56 2.28 28.49
C SER A 260 14.35 2.34 27.58
N GLU A 261 13.23 2.86 28.08
CA GLU A 261 12.08 3.19 27.24
C GLU A 261 12.46 4.16 26.10
N LEU A 262 11.75 4.05 24.97
CA LEU A 262 11.91 4.96 23.85
C LEU A 262 11.61 6.40 24.25
N THR A 263 12.53 7.31 23.92
CA THR A 263 12.35 8.76 24.12
C THR A 263 11.36 9.34 23.11
N GLU A 264 10.85 10.55 23.35
CA GLU A 264 9.99 11.25 22.37
C GLU A 264 10.68 11.44 21.02
N ASP A 265 12.00 11.74 21.04
CA ASP A 265 12.82 11.87 19.84
C ASP A 265 12.93 10.54 19.08
N ASP A 266 13.06 9.41 19.80
CA ASP A 266 13.09 8.08 19.17
C ASP A 266 11.76 7.76 18.50
N VAL A 267 10.65 8.07 19.18
CA VAL A 267 9.31 7.85 18.64
C VAL A 267 9.09 8.71 17.38
N GLU A 268 9.52 9.97 17.39
CA GLU A 268 9.41 10.82 16.20
C GLU A 268 10.30 10.32 15.06
N LYS A 269 11.51 9.90 15.37
CA LYS A 269 12.44 9.34 14.38
C LYS A 269 11.88 8.08 13.71
N VAL A 270 11.22 7.20 14.47
CA VAL A 270 10.54 6.03 13.88
C VAL A 270 9.36 6.43 13.00
N ARG A 271 8.60 7.48 13.38
CA ARG A 271 7.53 8.01 12.52
C ARG A 271 8.08 8.54 11.20
N GLU A 272 9.14 9.34 11.24
CA GLU A 272 9.83 9.84 10.04
C GLU A 272 10.32 8.69 9.16
N LEU A 273 10.98 7.69 9.74
CA LEU A 273 11.46 6.50 9.01
C LEU A 273 10.33 5.76 8.29
N LEU A 274 9.16 5.63 8.92
CA LEU A 274 7.99 5.01 8.29
C LEU A 274 7.51 5.85 7.10
N VAL A 275 7.30 7.16 7.28
CA VAL A 275 6.86 8.05 6.19
C VAL A 275 7.84 8.02 5.02
N ASP A 276 9.14 8.05 5.30
CA ASP A 276 10.20 7.97 4.28
C ASP A 276 10.22 6.61 3.57
N ALA A 277 9.99 5.51 4.29
CA ALA A 277 9.90 4.18 3.70
C ALA A 277 8.71 4.10 2.72
N PHE A 278 7.54 4.63 3.11
CA PHE A 278 6.37 4.72 2.25
C PHE A 278 6.65 5.51 0.96
N ALA A 279 7.24 6.70 1.08
CA ALA A 279 7.59 7.55 -0.07
C ALA A 279 8.64 6.87 -0.99
N THR A 280 9.64 6.22 -0.41
CA THR A 280 10.69 5.50 -1.15
C THR A 280 10.11 4.33 -1.93
N ILE A 281 9.27 3.51 -1.30
CA ILE A 281 8.63 2.36 -1.94
C ILE A 281 7.68 2.80 -3.04
N ASP A 282 6.92 3.89 -2.83
CA ASP A 282 6.04 4.43 -3.86
C ASP A 282 6.80 4.90 -5.10
N ALA A 283 7.88 5.66 -4.92
CA ALA A 283 8.74 6.07 -6.02
C ALA A 283 9.29 4.86 -6.82
N GLU A 284 9.72 3.82 -6.10
CA GLU A 284 10.19 2.56 -6.67
C GLU A 284 9.09 1.79 -7.44
N ILE A 285 7.86 1.77 -6.93
CA ILE A 285 6.69 1.15 -7.59
C ILE A 285 6.27 1.96 -8.81
N LEU A 286 6.18 3.29 -8.71
CA LEU A 286 5.84 4.18 -9.82
C LEU A 286 6.80 4.01 -10.99
N GLN A 287 8.10 3.97 -10.72
CA GLN A 287 9.11 3.75 -11.76
C GLN A 287 8.91 2.39 -12.47
N ARG A 288 8.68 1.33 -11.70
CA ARG A 288 8.57 -0.03 -12.25
C ARG A 288 7.23 -0.27 -12.96
N THR A 289 6.12 0.20 -12.41
CA THR A 289 4.79 0.06 -13.02
C THR A 289 4.71 0.79 -14.37
N VAL A 290 5.33 1.96 -14.51
CA VAL A 290 5.47 2.64 -15.81
C VAL A 290 6.26 1.80 -16.82
N ILE A 291 7.37 1.18 -16.40
CA ILE A 291 8.19 0.33 -17.28
C ILE A 291 7.44 -0.94 -17.69
N LEU A 292 6.70 -1.53 -16.76
CA LEU A 292 5.93 -2.76 -16.97
C LEU A 292 4.57 -2.51 -17.65
N ASN A 293 4.23 -1.25 -17.94
CA ASN A 293 2.91 -0.84 -18.44
C ASN A 293 1.75 -1.35 -17.56
N LYS A 294 1.96 -1.26 -16.24
CA LYS A 294 1.07 -1.70 -15.17
C LYS A 294 0.47 -0.49 -14.46
N ARG A 295 -0.74 -0.63 -13.92
CA ARG A 295 -1.43 0.42 -13.14
C ARG A 295 -1.72 -0.05 -11.71
N ASP A 296 -1.05 -1.11 -11.31
CA ASP A 296 -1.14 -1.74 -10.01
C ASP A 296 -0.92 -0.68 -8.91
N GLY A 297 -1.73 -0.76 -7.87
CA GLY A 297 -1.57 -0.01 -6.64
C GLY A 297 -1.85 -0.92 -5.44
N SER A 298 -1.58 -0.42 -4.25
CA SER A 298 -1.84 -1.17 -3.01
C SER A 298 -2.14 -0.22 -1.88
N THR A 299 -3.12 -0.57 -1.06
CA THR A 299 -3.19 -0.06 0.31
C THR A 299 -2.09 -0.73 1.15
N VAL A 300 -1.80 -0.14 2.31
CA VAL A 300 -0.91 -0.74 3.30
C VAL A 300 -1.43 -0.39 4.69
N LEU A 301 -1.61 -1.42 5.52
CA LEU A 301 -1.75 -1.28 6.96
C LEU A 301 -0.55 -1.96 7.61
N LEU A 302 0.34 -1.18 8.23
CA LEU A 302 1.62 -1.65 8.76
C LEU A 302 1.68 -1.41 10.27
N GLY A 303 2.10 -2.43 11.00
CA GLY A 303 2.43 -2.40 12.43
C GLY A 303 3.91 -2.67 12.63
N LEU A 304 4.64 -1.75 13.24
CA LEU A 304 6.04 -1.92 13.61
C LEU A 304 6.16 -1.87 15.13
N LEU A 305 6.58 -2.97 15.75
CA LEU A 305 6.84 -3.05 17.19
C LEU A 305 8.32 -2.74 17.46
N VAL A 306 8.60 -1.69 18.22
CA VAL A 306 9.96 -1.30 18.63
C VAL A 306 9.93 -0.89 20.10
N GLY A 307 10.80 -1.46 20.94
CA GLY A 307 10.95 -1.01 22.34
C GLY A 307 9.64 -0.96 23.14
N GLY A 308 8.75 -1.93 22.96
CA GLY A 308 7.44 -1.97 23.65
C GLY A 308 6.39 -0.98 23.10
N LYS A 309 6.67 -0.25 22.02
CA LYS A 309 5.72 0.62 21.33
C LYS A 309 5.35 0.08 19.96
N LEU A 310 4.05 0.05 19.67
CA LEU A 310 3.52 -0.32 18.37
C LEU A 310 3.20 0.93 17.55
N PHE A 311 3.83 1.04 16.37
CA PHE A 311 3.58 2.07 15.38
C PHE A 311 2.65 1.50 14.31
N VAL A 312 1.40 2.00 14.26
CA VAL A 312 0.39 1.62 13.26
C VAL A 312 0.35 2.69 12.18
N ALA A 313 0.92 2.39 11.02
CA ALA A 313 0.90 3.24 9.83
C ALA A 313 -0.16 2.75 8.84
N ASN A 314 -1.17 3.59 8.56
CA ASN A 314 -2.24 3.29 7.61
C ASN A 314 -2.11 4.11 6.32
N LEU A 315 -2.25 3.45 5.18
CA LEU A 315 -2.33 4.05 3.85
C LEU A 315 -3.40 3.35 3.02
N GLY A 316 -4.64 3.81 3.12
CA GLY A 316 -5.76 3.31 2.34
C GLY A 316 -6.91 2.99 3.27
N ASP A 317 -7.72 2.00 2.89
CA ASP A 317 -8.95 1.60 3.58
C ASP A 317 -8.92 0.18 4.17
N SER A 318 -7.73 -0.42 4.27
CA SER A 318 -7.49 -1.43 5.29
C SER A 318 -7.56 -0.79 6.69
N ARG A 319 -7.88 -1.57 7.72
CA ARG A 319 -8.14 -1.04 9.06
C ARG A 319 -7.54 -1.87 10.18
N ALA A 320 -7.02 -1.18 11.20
CA ALA A 320 -6.58 -1.73 12.47
C ALA A 320 -7.61 -1.44 13.58
N VAL A 321 -7.97 -2.47 14.34
CA VAL A 321 -8.92 -2.39 15.47
C VAL A 321 -8.32 -3.11 16.68
N LEU A 322 -8.42 -2.48 17.85
CA LEU A 322 -8.14 -3.07 19.16
C LEU A 322 -9.42 -3.69 19.72
N ALA A 323 -9.40 -4.99 19.98
CA ALA A 323 -10.49 -5.75 20.59
C ALA A 323 -10.23 -5.87 22.10
N GLN A 324 -10.82 -4.94 22.85
CA GLN A 324 -10.62 -4.82 24.29
C GLN A 324 -11.58 -5.65 25.11
N ALA A 325 -11.25 -5.99 26.36
CA ALA A 325 -12.17 -6.69 27.25
C ALA A 325 -13.41 -5.82 27.53
N ASP A 326 -14.60 -6.42 27.58
CA ASP A 326 -15.83 -5.75 27.97
C ASP A 326 -15.92 -5.89 29.49
N ASP A 327 -15.37 -4.91 30.21
CA ASP A 327 -15.41 -4.84 31.67
C ASP A 327 -16.68 -4.13 32.14
N SER A 328 -17.84 -4.38 31.50
CA SER A 328 -19.16 -4.06 32.05
C SER A 328 -19.41 -4.95 33.28
N SER A 329 -18.74 -4.60 34.38
CA SER A 329 -19.03 -5.17 35.68
C SER A 329 -20.49 -4.85 36.05
N ASP A 330 -21.17 -5.80 36.70
CA ASP A 330 -22.57 -5.71 37.15
C ASP A 330 -22.84 -4.54 38.14
N ASP A 331 -21.87 -3.65 38.35
CA ASP A 331 -21.99 -2.47 39.19
C ASP A 331 -22.57 -1.31 38.34
N GLU A 332 -23.85 -1.06 38.57
CA GLU A 332 -24.65 0.02 37.99
C GLU A 332 -24.03 1.41 38.27
N GLU A 333 -22.98 1.84 37.54
CA GLU A 333 -22.55 3.24 37.34
C GLU A 333 -21.23 3.44 36.53
N GLU A 334 -20.61 2.41 35.94
CA GLU A 334 -19.41 2.61 35.09
C GLU A 334 -19.76 2.89 33.62
N GLU A 335 -19.04 3.84 32.99
CA GLU A 335 -19.17 4.18 31.57
C GLU A 335 -19.01 2.92 30.70
N GLU A 336 -19.93 2.69 29.73
CA GLU A 336 -19.81 1.58 28.77
C GLU A 336 -18.45 1.64 28.06
N VAL A 337 -17.52 0.76 28.43
CA VAL A 337 -16.22 0.65 27.78
C VAL A 337 -16.44 -0.05 26.43
N PRO A 338 -16.11 0.59 25.29
CA PRO A 338 -16.42 0.04 23.98
C PRO A 338 -15.65 -1.26 23.76
N SER A 339 -16.27 -2.29 23.19
CA SER A 339 -15.59 -3.58 22.97
C SER A 339 -14.53 -3.57 21.87
N ALA A 340 -14.51 -2.50 21.07
CA ALA A 340 -13.59 -2.27 19.97
C ALA A 340 -13.14 -0.81 19.92
N VAL A 341 -11.85 -0.56 19.67
CA VAL A 341 -11.30 0.77 19.44
C VAL A 341 -10.56 0.82 18.11
N ARG A 342 -10.96 1.71 17.21
CA ARG A 342 -10.25 1.92 15.93
C ARG A 342 -8.88 2.53 16.18
N LEU A 343 -7.87 1.93 15.56
CA LEU A 343 -6.49 2.39 15.60
C LEU A 343 -6.07 3.13 14.33
N SER A 344 -6.85 3.01 13.25
CA SER A 344 -6.65 3.73 11.99
C SER A 344 -7.95 4.34 11.46
N VAL A 345 -7.81 5.31 10.56
CA VAL A 345 -8.92 5.91 9.81
C VAL A 345 -8.79 5.53 8.34
N ASP A 346 -9.84 4.95 7.75
CA ASP A 346 -9.86 4.57 6.34
C ASP A 346 -9.76 5.82 5.45
N HIS A 347 -8.80 5.86 4.54
CA HIS A 347 -8.60 6.96 3.60
C HIS A 347 -9.60 6.93 2.43
N LYS A 348 -10.89 7.11 2.72
CA LYS A 348 -11.97 7.13 1.72
C LYS A 348 -12.10 8.51 1.05
N PRO A 349 -12.42 8.60 -0.26
CA PRO A 349 -12.51 9.87 -0.98
C PRO A 349 -13.52 10.87 -0.42
N ASP A 350 -14.58 10.41 0.25
CA ASP A 350 -15.63 11.24 0.87
C ASP A 350 -15.31 11.75 2.27
N LEU A 351 -14.13 11.42 2.81
CA LEU A 351 -13.62 12.14 3.96
C LEU A 351 -13.36 13.59 3.56
N LYS A 352 -13.88 14.52 4.37
CA LYS A 352 -13.80 15.96 4.10
C LYS A 352 -12.39 16.41 3.75
N GLU A 353 -11.40 16.02 4.56
CA GLU A 353 -10.00 16.39 4.34
C GLU A 353 -9.41 15.82 3.04
N GLU A 354 -9.81 14.60 2.66
CA GLU A 354 -9.35 13.98 1.42
C GLU A 354 -10.07 14.56 0.20
N THR A 355 -11.35 14.90 0.33
CA THR A 355 -12.09 15.63 -0.71
C THR A 355 -11.44 16.98 -0.98
N GLU A 356 -11.17 17.77 0.07
CA GLU A 356 -10.50 19.07 -0.04
C GLU A 356 -9.12 18.92 -0.70
N ARG A 357 -8.30 17.97 -0.25
CA ARG A 357 -6.98 17.69 -0.83
C ARG A 357 -7.06 17.34 -2.33
N VAL A 358 -8.00 16.48 -2.73
CA VAL A 358 -8.17 16.05 -4.12
C VAL A 358 -8.63 17.21 -5.01
N GLU A 359 -9.57 18.04 -4.53
CA GLU A 359 -10.08 19.18 -5.29
C GLU A 359 -9.05 20.31 -5.41
N GLU A 360 -8.30 20.60 -4.34
CA GLU A 360 -7.18 21.55 -4.37
C GLU A 360 -6.05 21.09 -5.30
N ALA A 361 -5.84 19.78 -5.41
CA ALA A 361 -4.92 19.16 -6.36
C ALA A 361 -5.40 19.23 -7.83
N GLY A 362 -6.62 19.74 -8.08
CA GLY A 362 -7.24 19.85 -9.41
C GLY A 362 -8.04 18.62 -9.84
N GLY A 363 -8.23 17.64 -8.95
CA GLY A 363 -9.06 16.46 -9.16
C GLY A 363 -10.53 16.68 -8.82
N LYS A 364 -11.29 15.57 -8.75
CA LYS A 364 -12.70 15.55 -8.35
C LYS A 364 -12.98 14.31 -7.50
N VAL A 365 -13.87 14.46 -6.54
CA VAL A 365 -14.51 13.32 -5.85
C VAL A 365 -15.90 13.11 -6.45
N ILE A 366 -16.14 11.92 -7.00
CA ILE A 366 -17.42 11.60 -7.66
C ILE A 366 -18.03 10.33 -7.10
N PHE A 367 -19.36 10.24 -7.12
CA PHE A 367 -20.06 9.01 -6.75
C PHE A 367 -20.29 8.12 -7.98
N SER A 368 -19.82 6.87 -7.92
CA SER A 368 -20.03 5.84 -8.95
C SER A 368 -20.06 4.45 -8.30
N GLY A 369 -21.19 4.12 -7.68
CA GLY A 369 -21.37 2.94 -6.82
C GLY A 369 -20.78 3.15 -5.41
N CYS A 370 -19.60 3.77 -5.36
CA CYS A 370 -18.95 4.32 -4.18
C CYS A 370 -18.28 5.66 -4.55
N TRP A 371 -17.82 6.41 -3.55
CA TRP A 371 -17.05 7.62 -3.76
C TRP A 371 -15.68 7.31 -4.35
N ARG A 372 -15.26 8.11 -5.34
CA ARG A 372 -14.02 7.87 -6.09
C ARG A 372 -13.26 9.15 -6.39
N VAL A 373 -11.93 9.07 -6.26
CA VAL A 373 -11.00 10.05 -6.83
C VAL A 373 -11.01 9.92 -8.35
N ALA A 374 -11.15 11.03 -9.06
CA ALA A 374 -11.20 11.08 -10.51
C ALA A 374 -10.64 12.39 -11.08
N HIS A 375 -10.39 12.40 -12.39
CA HIS A 375 -10.11 13.60 -13.17
C HIS A 375 -10.66 13.43 -14.59
N ASP A 376 -11.13 14.50 -15.24
CA ASP A 376 -11.83 14.40 -16.53
C ASP A 376 -10.94 13.83 -17.65
N GLN A 377 -9.64 14.07 -17.57
CA GLN A 377 -8.64 13.63 -18.56
C GLN A 377 -7.92 12.33 -18.18
N ILE A 378 -8.19 11.75 -17.01
CA ILE A 378 -7.54 10.52 -16.53
C ILE A 378 -8.62 9.42 -16.47
N PRO A 379 -8.48 8.31 -17.22
CA PRO A 379 -9.48 7.25 -17.22
C PRO A 379 -9.61 6.48 -15.89
N LEU A 380 -8.52 6.39 -15.11
CA LEU A 380 -8.50 5.67 -13.84
C LEU A 380 -9.30 6.41 -12.76
N ARG A 381 -10.12 5.67 -12.00
CA ARG A 381 -10.90 6.18 -10.86
C ARG A 381 -10.77 5.21 -9.69
N LEU A 382 -10.40 5.69 -8.51
CA LEU A 382 -10.12 4.84 -7.35
C LEU A 382 -11.10 5.11 -6.22
N ALA A 383 -11.50 4.05 -5.52
CA ALA A 383 -12.37 4.12 -4.34
C ALA A 383 -11.60 4.47 -3.04
N ILE A 384 -10.31 4.76 -3.18
CA ILE A 384 -9.37 5.16 -2.12
C ILE A 384 -8.73 6.48 -2.50
N SER A 385 -8.37 7.27 -1.48
CA SER A 385 -7.70 8.57 -1.64
C SER A 385 -6.18 8.52 -1.43
N ARG A 386 -5.68 7.45 -0.79
CA ARG A 386 -4.26 7.22 -0.54
C ARG A 386 -3.87 5.77 -0.85
N SER A 387 -2.71 5.57 -1.47
CA SER A 387 -2.18 4.24 -1.86
C SER A 387 -0.72 4.31 -2.28
N LEU A 388 -0.06 3.16 -2.37
CA LEU A 388 1.15 2.98 -3.16
C LEU A 388 0.79 2.77 -4.64
N GLY A 389 1.65 3.19 -5.55
CA GLY A 389 1.49 2.99 -6.99
C GLY A 389 0.49 3.97 -7.62
N ASP A 390 -0.42 3.44 -8.45
CA ASP A 390 -1.45 4.24 -9.13
C ASP A 390 -0.90 5.40 -9.97
N HIS A 391 0.19 5.14 -10.69
CA HIS A 391 0.92 6.14 -11.47
C HIS A 391 0.06 7.08 -12.34
N PRO A 392 -1.09 6.68 -12.94
CA PRO A 392 -1.92 7.60 -13.73
C PRO A 392 -2.50 8.75 -12.90
N LEU A 393 -2.61 8.62 -11.59
CA LEU A 393 -3.14 9.62 -10.66
C LEU A 393 -2.05 10.36 -9.86
N LYS A 394 -0.77 10.03 -10.08
CA LYS A 394 0.37 10.67 -9.40
C LYS A 394 1.40 11.29 -10.35
N THR A 395 1.54 10.76 -11.56
CA THR A 395 2.61 11.13 -12.51
C THR A 395 2.05 11.51 -13.87
N ASN A 396 2.77 12.38 -14.59
CA ASN A 396 2.36 12.90 -15.91
C ASN A 396 0.92 13.45 -15.92
N LEU A 397 0.56 14.13 -14.83
CA LEU A 397 -0.78 14.66 -14.64
C LEU A 397 -1.08 15.80 -15.63
N PRO A 398 -2.36 16.01 -15.95
CA PRO A 398 -2.78 17.19 -16.69
C PRO A 398 -2.34 18.49 -16.04
N ALA A 399 -2.16 19.54 -16.85
CA ALA A 399 -1.72 20.86 -16.36
C ALA A 399 -2.71 21.53 -15.38
N SER A 400 -3.96 21.05 -15.30
CA SER A 400 -4.93 21.45 -14.30
C SER A 400 -4.62 20.90 -12.90
N CYS A 401 -3.81 19.85 -12.80
CA CYS A 401 -3.40 19.29 -11.53
C CYS A 401 -2.19 20.05 -10.97
N SER A 402 -2.32 20.54 -9.73
CA SER A 402 -1.22 21.17 -8.99
C SER A 402 -0.38 20.14 -8.21
N ALA A 403 -0.93 18.95 -7.98
CA ALA A 403 -0.40 17.92 -7.09
C ALA A 403 -0.91 16.51 -7.48
N PRO A 404 -0.31 15.43 -6.96
CA PRO A 404 -0.86 14.08 -7.00
C PRO A 404 -2.30 13.99 -6.48
N LEU A 405 -3.17 13.30 -7.22
CA LEU A 405 -4.57 13.12 -6.83
C LEU A 405 -4.75 12.02 -5.78
N VAL A 406 -3.78 11.12 -5.66
CA VAL A 406 -3.72 10.07 -4.64
C VAL A 406 -2.45 10.28 -3.82
N SER A 407 -2.58 10.42 -2.50
CA SER A 407 -1.42 10.64 -1.61
C SER A 407 -0.74 9.32 -1.25
N VAL A 408 0.55 9.39 -0.92
CA VAL A 408 1.32 8.27 -0.35
C VAL A 408 1.67 8.49 1.12
N VAL A 409 1.21 9.60 1.71
CA VAL A 409 1.51 9.91 3.10
C VAL A 409 0.63 9.05 4.01
N PRO A 410 1.23 8.14 4.83
CA PRO A 410 0.47 7.35 5.77
C PRO A 410 0.10 8.18 7.01
N ASP A 411 -0.97 7.80 7.69
CA ASP A 411 -1.25 8.27 9.04
C ASP A 411 -0.60 7.30 10.03
N VAL A 412 0.20 7.79 10.98
CA VAL A 412 0.94 6.95 11.94
C VAL A 412 0.46 7.17 13.37
N ARG A 413 -0.09 6.14 13.99
CA ARG A 413 -0.51 6.11 15.40
C ARG A 413 0.46 5.28 16.23
N VAL A 414 0.78 5.73 17.45
CA VAL A 414 1.69 5.02 18.36
C VAL A 414 0.94 4.56 19.60
N LEU A 415 1.14 3.30 19.99
CA LEU A 415 0.54 2.68 21.16
C LEU A 415 1.61 2.09 22.08
N ASN A 416 1.41 2.18 23.39
CA ASN A 416 2.19 1.41 24.35
C ASN A 416 1.59 0.00 24.45
N VAL A 417 2.40 -1.04 24.21
CA VAL A 417 1.96 -2.43 24.26
C VAL A 417 1.70 -2.90 25.70
N GLU A 418 2.15 -2.16 26.71
CA GLU A 418 1.80 -2.41 28.13
C GLU A 418 0.30 -2.32 28.43
N ALA A 419 -0.49 -1.67 27.56
CA ALA A 419 -1.94 -1.68 27.66
C ALA A 419 -2.59 -2.94 27.07
N ALA A 420 -1.81 -3.88 26.54
CA ALA A 420 -2.30 -5.06 25.85
C ALA A 420 -2.66 -6.18 26.83
N GLY A 421 -3.96 -6.27 27.14
CA GLY A 421 -4.65 -7.51 27.51
C GLY A 421 -5.67 -7.91 26.43
N GLU A 422 -5.42 -7.49 25.19
CA GLU A 422 -6.41 -7.24 24.15
C GLU A 422 -5.85 -7.64 22.78
N TYR A 423 -6.71 -8.10 21.88
CA TYR A 423 -6.29 -8.58 20.56
C TYR A 423 -6.32 -7.45 19.54
N LEU A 424 -5.33 -7.35 18.65
CA LEU A 424 -5.44 -6.49 17.48
C LEU A 424 -5.97 -7.25 16.28
N VAL A 425 -6.81 -6.60 15.49
CA VAL A 425 -7.31 -7.07 14.20
C VAL A 425 -6.82 -6.13 13.12
N PHE A 426 -5.97 -6.64 12.23
CA PHE A 426 -5.55 -5.97 11.01
C PHE A 426 -6.21 -6.67 9.84
N ALA A 427 -6.97 -5.96 9.01
CA ALA A 427 -7.60 -6.59 7.85
C ALA A 427 -7.82 -5.64 6.68
N SER A 428 -7.96 -6.23 5.49
CA SER A 428 -8.38 -5.55 4.25
C SER A 428 -9.87 -5.20 4.26
N ASP A 429 -10.31 -4.37 3.33
CA ASP A 429 -11.71 -3.92 3.28
C ASP A 429 -12.69 -5.06 2.96
N GLY A 430 -12.21 -6.15 2.34
CA GLY A 430 -12.97 -7.39 2.16
C GLY A 430 -13.53 -7.97 3.46
N LEU A 431 -12.94 -7.65 4.61
CA LEU A 431 -13.50 -7.91 5.94
C LEU A 431 -14.45 -6.77 6.38
N TRP A 432 -13.94 -5.54 6.39
CA TRP A 432 -14.58 -4.37 7.02
C TRP A 432 -15.82 -3.86 6.30
N ASP A 433 -16.00 -4.22 5.03
CA ASP A 433 -17.23 -3.98 4.28
C ASP A 433 -18.41 -4.83 4.78
N ARG A 434 -18.13 -5.89 5.56
CA ARG A 434 -19.14 -6.86 6.03
C ARG A 434 -19.23 -7.01 7.54
N LEU A 435 -18.16 -6.69 8.26
CA LEU A 435 -18.12 -6.73 9.72
C LEU A 435 -17.93 -5.33 10.28
N SER A 436 -18.70 -5.00 11.32
CA SER A 436 -18.40 -3.85 12.18
C SER A 436 -17.18 -4.16 13.06
N ASP A 437 -16.58 -3.11 13.62
CA ASP A 437 -15.43 -3.25 14.53
C ASP A 437 -15.81 -4.09 15.76
N ASP A 438 -16.99 -3.83 16.35
CA ASP A 438 -17.53 -4.61 17.48
C ASP A 438 -17.83 -6.08 17.14
N ASP A 439 -18.37 -6.36 15.95
CA ASP A 439 -18.61 -7.74 15.52
C ASP A 439 -17.28 -8.51 15.43
N ALA A 440 -16.26 -7.88 14.84
CA ALA A 440 -14.92 -8.47 14.74
C ALA A 440 -14.30 -8.72 16.12
N ALA A 441 -14.35 -7.73 17.02
CA ALA A 441 -13.84 -7.86 18.39
C ALA A 441 -14.55 -8.96 19.19
N LYS A 442 -15.88 -9.10 19.04
CA LYS A 442 -16.65 -10.19 19.66
C LYS A 442 -16.26 -11.56 19.10
N ILE A 443 -16.11 -11.69 17.78
CA ILE A 443 -15.68 -12.95 17.15
C ILE A 443 -14.32 -13.37 17.67
N VAL A 444 -13.34 -12.46 17.69
CA VAL A 444 -11.97 -12.79 18.12
C VAL A 444 -11.95 -13.28 19.56
N ARG A 445 -12.54 -12.52 20.49
CA ARG A 445 -12.55 -12.90 21.91
C ARG A 445 -13.26 -14.23 22.16
N ALA A 446 -14.43 -14.43 21.53
CA ALA A 446 -15.18 -15.68 21.66
C ALA A 446 -14.37 -16.88 21.15
N LYS A 447 -13.66 -16.73 20.02
CA LYS A 447 -12.93 -17.82 19.37
C LYS A 447 -11.63 -18.17 20.08
N VAL A 448 -10.90 -17.18 20.59
CA VAL A 448 -9.72 -17.44 21.42
C VAL A 448 -10.13 -18.16 22.71
N ALA A 449 -11.19 -17.70 23.39
CA ALA A 449 -11.69 -18.36 24.60
C ALA A 449 -12.20 -19.79 24.36
N GLU A 450 -12.92 -20.03 23.25
CA GLU A 450 -13.39 -21.36 22.84
C GLU A 450 -12.24 -22.34 22.64
N PHE A 451 -11.14 -21.89 22.02
CA PHE A 451 -9.97 -22.72 21.77
C PHE A 451 -9.31 -23.18 23.08
N HIS A 452 -9.12 -22.26 24.04
CA HIS A 452 -8.53 -22.58 25.35
C HIS A 452 -9.34 -23.60 26.16
N TRP A 453 -10.67 -23.65 26.01
CA TRP A 453 -11.49 -24.65 26.72
C TRP A 453 -11.34 -26.08 26.15
N SER A 454 -10.89 -26.20 24.91
CA SER A 454 -10.81 -27.48 24.20
C SER A 454 -9.49 -28.25 24.41
N GLU A 455 -8.45 -27.59 24.94
CA GLU A 455 -7.17 -28.23 25.27
C GLU A 455 -7.06 -28.56 26.78
N GLU A 456 -6.35 -29.63 27.15
CA GLU A 456 -6.04 -29.87 28.57
C GLU A 456 -5.17 -28.72 29.10
N PRO A 457 -5.43 -28.20 30.32
CA PRO A 457 -4.75 -27.01 30.83
C PRO A 457 -3.25 -27.25 30.95
N THR A 458 -2.50 -26.80 29.95
CA THR A 458 -1.06 -26.59 30.04
C THR A 458 -0.84 -25.32 30.84
N SER A 459 0.20 -25.31 31.67
CA SER A 459 0.44 -24.32 32.72
C SER A 459 0.85 -22.92 32.23
N SER A 460 0.63 -22.56 30.97
CA SER A 460 0.93 -21.23 30.44
C SER A 460 -0.36 -20.43 30.26
N GLU A 461 -0.49 -19.34 31.00
CA GLU A 461 -1.54 -18.32 30.83
C GLU A 461 -1.42 -17.54 29.50
N ASP A 462 -0.45 -17.90 28.64
CA ASP A 462 -0.22 -17.30 27.34
C ASP A 462 -1.23 -17.80 26.28
N VAL A 463 -1.79 -16.85 25.52
CA VAL A 463 -2.54 -17.16 24.29
C VAL A 463 -1.59 -17.86 23.29
N THR A 464 -2.09 -18.88 22.59
CA THR A 464 -1.32 -19.64 21.60
C THR A 464 -1.51 -19.11 20.17
N LYS A 465 -0.53 -19.36 19.30
CA LYS A 465 -0.62 -19.01 17.87
C LYS A 465 -1.80 -19.72 17.20
N GLU A 466 -2.11 -20.94 17.63
CA GLU A 466 -3.22 -21.75 17.15
C GLU A 466 -4.58 -21.13 17.50
N ALA A 467 -4.73 -20.60 18.72
CA ALA A 467 -5.95 -19.88 19.12
C ALA A 467 -6.16 -18.61 18.29
N LEU A 468 -5.09 -17.84 18.05
CA LEU A 468 -5.14 -16.65 17.19
C LEU A 468 -5.46 -17.02 15.73
N GLN A 469 -4.89 -18.12 15.24
CA GLN A 469 -5.16 -18.64 13.90
C GLN A 469 -6.63 -19.07 13.75
N PHE A 470 -7.20 -19.72 14.78
CA PHE A 470 -8.60 -20.09 14.82
C PHE A 470 -9.52 -18.87 14.78
N ALA A 471 -9.20 -17.82 15.54
CA ALA A 471 -9.92 -16.55 15.51
C ALA A 471 -9.82 -15.84 14.13
N ALA A 472 -8.63 -15.83 13.51
CA ALA A 472 -8.43 -15.25 12.18
C ALA A 472 -9.27 -15.97 11.11
N ASN A 473 -9.34 -17.31 11.16
CA ASN A 473 -10.20 -18.10 10.27
C ASN A 473 -11.67 -17.75 10.47
N ALA A 474 -12.12 -17.62 11.71
CA ALA A 474 -13.52 -17.27 12.01
C ALA A 474 -13.90 -15.87 11.49
N LEU A 475 -12.98 -14.90 11.52
CA LEU A 475 -13.20 -13.57 10.92
C LEU A 475 -13.44 -13.67 9.41
N VAL A 476 -12.56 -14.38 8.70
CA VAL A 476 -12.68 -14.57 7.25
C VAL A 476 -13.96 -15.35 6.89
N GLU A 477 -14.26 -16.42 7.61
CA GLU A 477 -15.50 -17.19 7.44
C GLU A 477 -16.75 -16.33 7.67
N ALA A 478 -16.77 -15.51 8.71
CA ALA A 478 -17.88 -14.61 9.00
C ALA A 478 -18.09 -13.59 7.87
N ALA A 479 -17.03 -13.01 7.31
CA ALA A 479 -17.12 -12.10 6.17
C ALA A 479 -17.63 -12.81 4.91
N LEU A 480 -17.16 -14.03 4.63
CA LEU A 480 -17.65 -14.85 3.51
C LEU A 480 -19.14 -15.22 3.68
N LEU A 481 -19.58 -15.59 4.88
CA LEU A 481 -20.99 -15.87 5.18
C LEU A 481 -21.87 -14.63 5.01
N LYS A 482 -21.35 -13.44 5.35
CA LYS A 482 -21.98 -12.14 5.07
C LYS A 482 -21.81 -11.69 3.60
N ARG A 483 -21.39 -12.59 2.72
CA ARG A 483 -21.27 -12.42 1.27
C ARG A 483 -20.27 -11.34 0.87
N SER A 484 -19.13 -11.28 1.55
CA SER A 484 -17.97 -10.59 0.98
C SER A 484 -17.62 -11.24 -0.35
N MET A 485 -17.44 -10.40 -1.36
CA MET A 485 -17.09 -10.84 -2.72
C MET A 485 -15.64 -10.52 -3.06
N ASP A 486 -14.90 -9.95 -2.11
CA ASP A 486 -13.54 -9.47 -2.32
C ASP A 486 -12.48 -10.49 -1.90
N ASN A 487 -11.21 -10.17 -2.17
CA ASN A 487 -10.10 -10.75 -1.41
C ASN A 487 -10.24 -10.33 0.06
N ILE A 488 -9.90 -11.24 0.96
CA ILE A 488 -10.00 -11.01 2.40
C ILE A 488 -8.69 -11.47 3.01
N THR A 489 -8.04 -10.57 3.74
CA THR A 489 -6.91 -10.88 4.61
C THR A 489 -7.25 -10.36 6.00
N ALA A 490 -7.17 -11.24 7.00
CA ALA A 490 -7.37 -10.86 8.40
C ALA A 490 -6.24 -11.45 9.26
N MET A 491 -5.71 -10.61 10.14
CA MET A 491 -4.64 -10.91 11.06
C MET A 491 -5.11 -10.62 12.48
N VAL A 492 -4.99 -11.60 13.37
CA VAL A 492 -5.28 -11.47 14.81
C VAL A 492 -3.95 -11.54 15.56
N ILE A 493 -3.67 -10.51 16.34
CA ILE A 493 -2.37 -10.28 16.98
C ILE A 493 -2.55 -10.23 18.49
N SER A 494 -1.67 -10.90 19.21
CA SER A 494 -1.53 -10.79 20.67
C SER A 494 -0.09 -10.45 21.02
N PHE A 495 0.10 -9.70 22.09
CA PHE A 495 1.40 -9.43 22.68
C PHE A 495 1.50 -10.16 24.02
N SER A 496 2.63 -10.77 24.31
CA SER A 496 2.90 -11.44 25.59
C SER A 496 4.26 -10.98 26.13
N GLU A 497 4.37 -10.79 27.44
CA GLU A 497 5.67 -10.52 28.08
C GLU A 497 6.60 -11.73 27.87
N LEU A 498 7.86 -11.48 27.50
CA LEU A 498 8.90 -12.51 27.56
C LEU A 498 9.35 -12.62 29.02
N VAL A 499 9.07 -13.76 29.65
CA VAL A 499 9.57 -14.07 30.99
C VAL A 499 10.97 -14.68 30.83
N ASP A 500 11.99 -14.02 31.36
CA ASP A 500 13.34 -14.60 31.41
C ASP A 500 13.31 -15.87 32.28
N GLU A 501 13.54 -17.04 31.67
CA GLU A 501 13.53 -18.35 32.36
C GLU A 501 14.59 -18.44 33.48
N ASP A 502 15.54 -17.52 33.55
CA ASP A 502 16.65 -17.51 34.52
C ASP A 502 16.29 -16.95 35.92
N THR A 503 15.04 -16.51 36.16
CA THR A 503 14.63 -16.03 37.49
C THR A 503 14.14 -17.11 38.46
N ASN A 504 14.19 -18.39 38.08
CA ASN A 504 13.73 -19.52 38.91
C ASN A 504 14.83 -20.50 39.36
N ALA A 505 16.09 -20.09 39.39
CA ALA A 505 17.21 -20.91 39.90
C ALA A 505 17.67 -20.51 41.31
#